data_AF-A0A2X3EIU4-F1
#
_entry.id   AF-A0A2X3EIU4-F1
#
_cell.length_a   1.000
_cell.length_b   1.000
_cell.length_c   1.000
_cell.angle_alpha   90.00
_cell.angle_beta   90.00
_cell.angle_gamma   90.00
#
_symmetry.space_group_name_H-M   'P 1'
#
loop_
_entity.id
_entity.type
_entity.pdbx_description
1 polymer ?
#
loop_
_entity_poly.entity_id
_entity_poly.type
_entity_poly.pdbx_seq_one_letter_code
_entity_poly.pdbx_strand_id
1 'polypeptide(L)' 'MQTLELVFPQWQGGDITRFFPELSAQEAAQGYYLGAQILKLLTESINPNLAKNSALVPISLEWDAGF' A
#
# COMPACT_ATOMS: atom_id res chain seq x y z
N MET A 1 0.80 -19.63 -17.49
CA MET A 1 1.48 -18.83 -16.46
C MET A 1 0.45 -18.33 -15.47
N GLN A 2 0.72 -18.41 -14.17
CA GLN A 2 -0.09 -17.76 -13.14
C GLN A 2 0.66 -16.50 -12.69
N THR A 3 0.02 -15.35 -12.78
CA THR A 3 0.57 -14.07 -12.30
C THR A 3 0.51 -14.04 -10.77
N LEU A 4 1.56 -13.57 -10.12
CA LEU A 4 1.57 -13.27 -8.69
C LEU A 4 1.08 -11.83 -8.49
N GLU A 5 0.03 -11.64 -7.70
CA GLU A 5 -0.38 -10.33 -7.22
C GLU A 5 0.50 -9.93 -6.03
N LEU A 6 1.29 -8.88 -6.19
CA LEU A 6 2.05 -8.29 -5.10
C LEU A 6 1.32 -7.06 -4.58
N VAL A 7 0.75 -7.17 -3.39
CA VAL A 7 0.28 -6.01 -2.64
C VAL A 7 1.50 -5.37 -2.02
N PHE A 8 1.97 -4.27 -2.62
CA PHE A 8 3.21 -3.62 -2.23
C PHE A 8 2.93 -2.17 -1.75
N PRO A 9 2.55 -2.00 -0.48
CA PRO A 9 2.11 -0.70 0.06
C PRO A 9 3.25 0.26 0.41
N GLN A 10 4.41 0.17 -0.25
CA GLN A 10 5.60 0.94 0.14
C GLN A 10 5.41 2.44 -0.05
N TRP A 11 5.53 3.20 1.04
CA TRP A 11 5.43 4.66 1.05
C TRP A 11 6.79 5.36 1.20
N GLN A 12 7.81 4.68 1.75
CA GLN A 12 9.13 5.24 2.07
C GLN A 12 9.94 5.65 0.83
N GLY A 13 9.63 5.08 -0.33
CA GLY A 13 10.42 5.29 -1.57
C GLY A 13 10.07 6.58 -2.32
N GLY A 14 9.08 7.34 -1.88
CA GLY A 14 8.66 8.58 -2.53
C GLY A 14 8.06 9.57 -1.54
N ASP A 15 8.10 10.85 -1.92
CA ASP A 15 7.40 11.89 -1.17
C ASP A 15 5.90 11.79 -1.49
N ILE A 16 5.19 11.02 -0.66
CA ILE A 16 3.73 10.92 -0.71
C ILE A 16 3.05 12.07 0.04
N THR A 17 3.74 12.72 0.98
CA THR A 17 3.15 13.72 1.87
C THR A 17 2.84 15.02 1.12
N ARG A 18 3.60 15.32 0.06
CA ARG A 18 3.30 16.44 -0.86
C ARG A 18 1.91 16.39 -1.51
N PHE A 19 1.29 15.21 -1.60
CA PHE A 19 -0.04 15.05 -2.20
C PHE A 19 -1.18 15.28 -1.20
N PHE A 20 -0.87 15.27 0.10
CA PHE A 20 -1.83 15.40 1.19
C PHE A 20 -1.30 16.42 2.22
N PRO A 21 -1.17 17.71 1.82
CA PRO A 21 -0.56 18.75 2.67
C PRO A 21 -1.32 18.99 3.99
N GLU A 22 -2.57 18.53 4.09
CA GLU A 22 -3.41 18.59 5.27
C GLU A 22 -3.15 17.47 6.29
N LEU A 23 -2.42 16.42 5.90
CA LEU A 23 -2.13 15.26 6.76
C LEU A 23 -0.71 15.33 7.32
N SER A 24 -0.52 14.80 8.53
CA SER A 24 0.82 14.50 9.03
C SER A 24 1.48 13.40 8.20
N ALA A 25 2.81 13.33 8.23
CA ALA A 25 3.56 12.32 7.50
C ALA A 25 3.18 10.88 7.90
N GLN A 26 2.90 10.67 9.20
CA GLN A 26 2.41 9.40 9.71
C GLN A 26 1.02 9.06 9.17
N GLU A 27 0.08 10.01 9.17
CA GLU A 27 -1.27 9.80 8.62
C GLU A 27 -1.22 9.51 7.12
N ALA A 28 -0.37 10.21 6.37
CA ALA A 28 -0.18 9.95 4.94
C ALA A 28 0.40 8.54 4.69
N ALA A 29 1.40 8.11 5.46
CA ALA A 29 1.98 6.77 5.37
C ALA A 29 0.96 5.67 5.69
N GLN A 30 0.22 5.81 6.79
CA GLN A 30 -0.85 4.89 7.16
C GLN A 30 -1.97 4.87 6.12
N GLY A 31 -2.35 6.04 5.59
CA GLY A 31 -3.34 6.19 4.54
C GLY A 31 -2.92 5.49 3.23
N TYR A 32 -1.65 5.60 2.85
CA TYR A 32 -1.11 4.90 1.67
C TYR A 32 -1.19 3.37 1.83
N TYR A 33 -0.82 2.86 3.02
CA TYR A 33 -0.95 1.44 3.34
C TYR A 33 -2.42 0.99 3.26
N LEU A 34 -3.34 1.73 3.87
CA LEU A 34 -4.77 1.44 3.81
C LEU A 34 -5.30 1.48 2.37
N GLY A 35 -4.86 2.43 1.56
CA GLY A 35 -5.22 2.55 0.15
C GLY A 35 -4.86 1.30 -0.65
N ALA A 36 -3.68 0.71 -0.42
CA ALA A 36 -3.29 -0.54 -1.06
C ALA A 36 -4.16 -1.74 -0.63
N GLN A 37 -4.59 -1.78 0.64
CA GLN A 37 -5.50 -2.81 1.14
C GLN A 37 -6.90 -2.67 0.53
N ILE A 38 -7.40 -1.43 0.39
CA ILE A 38 -8.66 -1.14 -0.30
C ILE A 38 -8.56 -1.54 -1.77
N LEU A 39 -7.45 -1.21 -2.43
CA LEU A 39 -7.22 -1.59 -3.81
C LEU A 39 -7.27 -3.11 -3.99
N LYS A 40 -6.62 -3.87 -3.10
CA LYS A 40 -6.72 -5.34 -3.07
C LYS A 40 -8.18 -5.80 -3.00
N LEU A 41 -8.96 -5.28 -2.05
CA LEU A 41 -10.37 -5.67 -1.91
C LEU A 41 -11.18 -5.40 -3.19
N LEU A 42 -10.94 -4.26 -3.83
CA LEU A 42 -11.61 -3.91 -5.09
C LEU A 42 -11.16 -4.83 -6.24
N THR A 43 -9.87 -5.12 -6.38
CA THR A 43 -9.36 -5.99 -7.45
C THR A 43 -9.83 -7.42 -7.29
N GLU A 44 -9.92 -7.93 -6.06
CA GLU A 44 -10.47 -9.26 -5.76
C GLU A 44 -11.96 -9.34 -6.11
N SER A 45 -12.73 -8.27 -5.89
CA SER A 45 -14.14 -8.23 -6.26
C SER A 45 -14.38 -8.29 -7.77
N ILE A 46 -13.44 -7.77 -8.57
CA ILE A 46 -13.51 -7.72 -10.04
C ILE A 46 -12.92 -9.01 -10.64
N ASN A 47 -11.83 -9.53 -10.08
CA ASN A 47 -11.16 -10.73 -10.55
C ASN A 47 -10.76 -11.64 -9.36
N PRO A 48 -11.66 -12.56 -8.97
CA PRO A 48 -11.43 -13.48 -7.85
C PRO A 48 -10.23 -14.42 -8.04
N ASN A 49 -9.66 -14.52 -9.25
CA ASN A 49 -8.49 -15.35 -9.48
C ASN A 49 -7.18 -14.67 -9.05
N LEU A 50 -7.14 -13.34 -8.88
CA LEU A 50 -5.96 -12.64 -8.36
C LEU A 50 -5.68 -12.99 -6.90
N ALA A 51 -6.73 -13.07 -6.07
CA ALA A 51 -6.65 -13.47 -4.66
C ALA A 51 -5.92 -14.82 -4.45
N LYS A 52 -6.09 -15.75 -5.40
CA LYS A 52 -5.59 -17.14 -5.30
C LYS A 52 -4.05 -17.23 -5.32
N ASN A 53 -3.38 -16.20 -5.82
CA ASN A 53 -1.92 -16.12 -5.89
C ASN A 53 -1.48 -14.71 -5.53
N SER A 54 -1.72 -14.31 -4.28
CA SER A 54 -1.38 -12.98 -3.76
C SER A 54 -0.38 -13.04 -2.61
N ALA A 55 0.49 -12.04 -2.52
CA ALA A 55 1.41 -11.85 -1.40
C ALA A 55 1.47 -10.38 -0.99
N LEU A 56 1.58 -10.13 0.33
CA LEU A 56 1.80 -8.81 0.91
C LEU A 56 3.29 -8.62 1.15
N VAL A 57 3.84 -7.51 0.68
CA VAL A 57 5.21 -7.12 1.03
C VAL A 57 5.16 -6.42 2.39
N PRO A 58 5.86 -6.93 3.42
CA PRO A 58 5.89 -6.29 4.73
C PRO A 58 6.64 -4.96 4.64
N ILE A 59 6.07 -3.92 5.24
CA ILE A 59 6.67 -2.60 5.34
C ILE A 59 6.60 -2.10 6.78
N SER A 60 7.46 -1.14 7.14
CA SER A 60 7.26 -0.39 8.37
C SER A 60 6.08 0.58 8.22
N LEU A 61 5.25 0.66 9.24
CA LEU A 61 4.22 1.70 9.40
C LEU A 61 4.69 2.82 10.34
N GLU A 62 5.83 2.62 10.98
CA GLU A 62 6.45 3.65 11.79
C GLU A 62 7.05 4.70 10.86
N TRP A 63 6.66 5.95 11.07
CA TRP A 63 7.34 7.07 10.46
C TRP A 63 8.66 7.28 11.19
N ASP A 64 9.73 6.72 10.64
CA ASP A 64 11.08 7.03 11.11
C ASP A 64 11.63 8.18 10.25
N ALA A 65 11.74 9.36 10.85
CA ALA A 65 12.29 10.55 10.20
C ALA A 65 13.83 10.48 10.04
N GLY A 66 14.45 9.34 10.35
CA GLY A 66 15.90 9.13 10.47
C GLY A 66 16.71 9.00 9.17
N PHE A 67 16.29 9.64 8.07
CA PHE A 67 17.18 9.98 6.96
C PHE A 67 17.50 11.48 6.99
#